data_AF-A0A8J6IL98-F1
#
_entry.id   AF-A0A8J6IL98-F1
#
_cell.length_a   1.000
_cell.length_b   1.000
_cell.length_c   1.000
_cell.angle_alpha   90.00
_cell.angle_beta   90.00
_cell.angle_gamma   90.00
#
_symmetry.space_group_name_H-M   'P 1'
#
loop_
_entity.id
_entity.type
_entity.pdbx_description
1 polymer ?
#
loop_
_entity_poly.entity_id
_entity_poly.type
_entity_poly.pdbx_seq_one_letter_code
_entity_poly.pdbx_strand_id
1 'polypeptide(L)'
;MTAPEPTPNDRQRLSNLDQHRESAVARMNAEADAADAAAVNALLDAPALTAAPDDLYGTYDCRVIKLGGKDFGLPAILYDWFECRITQGDGALRFRKTTGSQRTEGYLYPEGGQSWLYLGGLRYDDEAPPEYGRGEERDQIARLYRIGENHLRMEFPDPYYESEFNIIELRQ
;
A
#
# COMPACT_ATOMS: atom_id res chain seq x y z
N MET A 1 19.92 5.33 1.34
CA MET A 1 20.07 4.89 2.75
C MET A 1 19.49 3.49 2.90
N THR A 2 19.89 2.73 3.92
CA THR A 2 19.23 1.47 4.29
C THR A 2 17.95 1.76 5.07
N ALA A 3 16.94 0.90 4.94
CA ALA A 3 15.72 1.03 5.73
C ALA A 3 16.02 0.94 7.24
N PRO A 4 15.33 1.73 8.10
CA PRO A 4 15.32 1.46 9.52
C PRO A 4 14.66 0.09 9.79
N GLU A 5 14.96 -0.50 10.94
CA GLU A 5 14.32 -1.76 11.33
C GLU A 5 12.81 -1.52 11.59
N PRO A 6 11.90 -2.26 10.93
CA PRO A 6 10.47 -2.13 11.21
C PRO A 6 10.12 -2.58 12.62
N THR A 7 9.01 -2.08 13.17
CA THR A 7 8.52 -2.50 14.50
C THR A 7 8.28 -4.02 14.54
N PRO A 8 8.33 -4.67 15.72
CA PRO A 8 8.08 -6.11 15.81
C PRO A 8 6.72 -6.54 15.20
N ASN A 9 5.67 -5.76 15.41
CA ASN A 9 4.34 -6.00 14.84
C ASN A 9 4.39 -5.91 13.30
N ASP A 10 4.98 -4.85 12.75
CA ASP A 10 5.12 -4.70 11.30
C ASP A 10 5.95 -5.80 10.64
N ARG A 11 7.02 -6.25 11.29
CA ARG A 11 7.80 -7.38 10.78
C ARG A 11 6.96 -8.65 10.69
N GLN A 12 6.11 -8.90 11.68
CA GLN A 12 5.21 -10.04 11.67
C GLN A 12 4.15 -9.93 10.58
N ARG A 13 3.52 -8.75 10.42
CA ARG A 13 2.56 -8.50 9.34
C ARG A 13 3.20 -8.69 7.96
N LEU A 14 4.40 -8.15 7.77
CA LEU A 14 5.14 -8.27 6.51
C LEU A 14 5.60 -9.71 6.23
N SER A 15 5.98 -10.49 7.25
CA SER A 15 6.33 -11.90 7.05
C SER A 15 5.13 -12.77 6.65
N ASN A 16 3.92 -12.33 6.98
CA ASN A 16 2.67 -13.02 6.65
C ASN A 16 1.94 -12.37 5.46
N LEU A 17 2.63 -11.53 4.66
CA LEU A 17 2.00 -10.77 3.58
C LEU A 17 1.21 -11.65 2.62
N ASP A 18 1.82 -12.74 2.15
CA ASP A 18 1.18 -13.65 1.19
C ASP A 18 -0.05 -14.34 1.81
N GLN A 19 0.02 -14.72 3.10
CA GLN A 19 -1.11 -15.32 3.80
C GLN A 19 -2.30 -14.34 3.91
N HIS A 20 -2.05 -13.09 4.30
CA HIS A 20 -3.09 -12.06 4.37
C HIS A 20 -3.68 -11.76 2.99
N ARG A 21 -2.84 -11.73 1.96
CA ARG A 21 -3.28 -11.55 0.56
C ARG A 21 -4.19 -12.69 0.13
N GLU A 22 -3.76 -13.93 0.29
CA GLU A 22 -4.51 -15.12 -0.12
C GLU A 22 -5.88 -15.20 0.56
N SER A 23 -5.92 -15.00 1.88
CA SER A 23 -7.16 -15.00 2.67
C SER A 23 -8.14 -13.91 2.20
N ALA A 24 -7.66 -12.67 2.09
CA ALA A 24 -8.50 -11.55 1.70
C ALA A 24 -9.00 -11.65 0.24
N VAL A 25 -8.15 -12.14 -0.68
CA VAL A 25 -8.51 -12.39 -2.08
C VAL A 25 -9.50 -13.54 -2.21
N ALA A 26 -9.33 -14.62 -1.45
CA ALA A 26 -10.27 -15.75 -1.46
C ALA A 26 -11.68 -15.30 -1.06
N ARG A 27 -11.77 -14.48 -0.01
CA ARG A 27 -13.05 -13.91 0.43
C ARG A 27 -13.65 -12.96 -0.61
N MET A 28 -12.86 -12.05 -1.17
CA MET A 28 -13.29 -11.17 -2.25
C MET A 28 -13.86 -11.99 -3.43
N ASN A 29 -13.15 -13.02 -3.88
CA ASN A 29 -13.59 -13.84 -5.01
C ASN A 29 -14.87 -14.62 -4.74
N ALA A 30 -15.18 -14.94 -3.49
CA ALA A 30 -16.39 -15.64 -3.10
C ALA A 30 -17.61 -14.73 -2.93
N GLU A 31 -17.40 -13.49 -2.47
CA GLU A 31 -18.47 -12.65 -1.94
C GLU A 31 -18.65 -11.29 -2.63
N ALA A 32 -17.62 -10.77 -3.32
CA ALA A 32 -17.67 -9.44 -3.95
C ALA A 32 -18.34 -9.48 -5.35
N ASP A 33 -18.60 -8.30 -5.91
CA ASP A 33 -19.03 -8.19 -7.30
C ASP A 33 -17.97 -8.77 -8.25
N ALA A 34 -18.42 -9.47 -9.29
CA ALA A 34 -17.52 -10.18 -10.20
C ALA A 34 -16.61 -9.24 -11.00
N ALA A 35 -17.07 -8.03 -11.34
CA ALA A 35 -16.25 -7.06 -12.05
C ALA A 35 -15.17 -6.46 -11.13
N ASP A 36 -15.53 -6.17 -9.87
CA ASP A 36 -14.56 -5.72 -8.86
C ASP A 36 -13.50 -6.78 -8.59
N ALA A 37 -13.92 -8.03 -8.37
CA ALA A 37 -13.00 -9.15 -8.17
C ALA A 37 -12.07 -9.34 -9.37
N ALA A 38 -12.59 -9.27 -10.60
CA ALA A 38 -11.78 -9.37 -11.81
C ALA A 38 -10.75 -8.23 -11.92
N ALA A 39 -11.15 -6.99 -11.61
CA ALA A 39 -10.25 -5.85 -11.64
C ALA A 39 -9.12 -5.95 -10.61
N VAL A 40 -9.43 -6.38 -9.38
CA VAL A 40 -8.44 -6.57 -8.32
C VAL A 40 -7.49 -7.73 -8.64
N ASN A 41 -8.01 -8.87 -9.14
CA ASN A 41 -7.16 -9.99 -9.54
C ASN A 41 -6.21 -9.60 -10.68
N ALA A 42 -6.68 -8.88 -11.70
CA ALA A 42 -5.82 -8.39 -12.79
C ALA A 42 -4.69 -7.48 -12.26
N LEU A 43 -4.99 -6.61 -11.28
CA LEU A 43 -4.00 -5.78 -10.62
C LEU A 43 -2.97 -6.61 -9.85
N LEU A 44 -3.42 -7.64 -9.12
CA LEU A 44 -2.60 -8.51 -8.27
C LEU A 44 -1.76 -9.53 -9.07
N ASP A 45 -2.24 -9.97 -10.22
CA ASP A 45 -1.56 -10.93 -11.11
C ASP A 45 -0.51 -10.26 -12.00
N ALA A 46 -0.55 -8.92 -12.11
CA ALA A 46 0.45 -8.17 -12.85
C ALA A 46 1.87 -8.42 -12.28
N PRO A 47 2.84 -8.82 -13.13
CA PRO A 47 4.17 -9.20 -12.67
C PRO A 47 4.96 -7.99 -12.19
N ALA A 48 5.73 -8.18 -11.12
CA ALA A 48 6.65 -7.16 -10.63
C ALA A 48 7.83 -6.98 -11.59
N LEU A 49 8.08 -5.74 -11.97
CA LEU A 49 9.19 -5.31 -12.82
C LEU A 49 10.29 -4.70 -11.95
N THR A 50 11.54 -4.82 -12.40
CA THR A 50 12.65 -4.05 -11.81
C THR A 50 12.37 -2.55 -11.95
N ALA A 51 12.64 -1.81 -10.87
CA ALA A 51 12.47 -0.36 -10.83
C ALA A 51 13.66 0.28 -10.13
N ALA A 52 14.35 1.17 -10.83
CA ALA A 52 15.29 2.12 -10.24
C ALA A 52 14.50 3.25 -9.55
N PRO A 53 15.12 4.04 -8.65
CA PRO A 53 14.45 5.17 -8.01
C PRO A 53 13.79 6.14 -9.00
N ASP A 54 14.45 6.39 -10.13
CA ASP A 54 13.98 7.32 -11.17
C ASP A 54 12.69 6.84 -11.87
N ASP A 55 12.44 5.53 -11.89
CA ASP A 55 11.22 4.93 -12.45
C ASP A 55 9.97 5.20 -11.58
N LEU A 56 10.17 5.61 -10.32
CA LEU A 56 9.09 5.77 -9.34
C LEU A 56 8.70 7.22 -9.10
N TYR A 57 9.47 8.20 -9.59
CA TYR A 57 9.14 9.61 -9.35
C TYR A 57 7.90 10.06 -10.09
N GLY A 58 7.08 10.87 -9.42
CA GLY A 58 6.01 11.58 -10.10
C GLY A 58 4.80 11.87 -9.22
N THR A 59 3.81 12.46 -9.87
CA THR A 59 2.44 12.58 -9.35
C THR A 59 1.62 11.49 -10.00
N TYR A 60 0.74 10.87 -9.23
CA TYR A 60 -0.06 9.71 -9.62
C TYR A 60 -1.52 9.96 -9.23
N ASP A 61 -2.44 9.53 -10.07
CA ASP A 61 -3.76 9.14 -9.59
C ASP A 61 -3.59 7.83 -8.81
N CYS A 62 -4.09 7.79 -7.58
CA CYS A 62 -4.06 6.60 -6.75
C CYS A 62 -5.40 6.27 -6.13
N ARG A 63 -5.72 4.99 -6.00
CA ARG A 63 -6.90 4.53 -5.27
C ARG A 63 -6.53 3.49 -4.23
N VAL A 64 -7.29 3.49 -3.14
CA VAL A 64 -7.17 2.47 -2.10
C VAL A 64 -8.19 1.38 -2.39
N ILE A 65 -7.77 0.13 -2.27
CA ILE A 65 -8.63 -1.05 -2.36
C ILE A 65 -8.49 -1.78 -1.03
N LYS A 66 -9.60 -2.00 -0.34
CA LYS A 66 -9.63 -2.66 0.97
C LYS A 66 -10.28 -4.03 0.82
N LEU A 67 -9.59 -5.10 1.21
CA LEU A 67 -10.04 -6.48 1.09
C LEU A 67 -10.19 -7.13 2.47
N GLY A 68 -11.12 -8.07 2.58
CA GLY A 68 -11.33 -8.84 3.81
C GLY A 68 -11.77 -7.97 4.99
N GLY A 69 -12.75 -7.08 4.78
CA GLY A 69 -13.16 -6.06 5.74
C GLY A 69 -13.40 -6.60 7.15
N LYS A 70 -12.72 -5.98 8.14
CA LYS A 70 -12.78 -6.30 9.59
C LYS A 70 -13.93 -5.58 10.29
N ASP A 71 -14.02 -4.26 10.08
CA ASP A 71 -14.90 -3.39 10.88
C ASP A 71 -16.31 -3.22 10.28
N PHE A 72 -16.43 -3.34 8.95
CA PHE A 72 -17.70 -3.18 8.23
C PHE A 72 -18.16 -4.45 7.50
N GLY A 73 -17.36 -5.53 7.55
CA GLY A 73 -17.71 -6.84 7.02
C GLY A 73 -17.84 -6.93 5.49
N LEU A 74 -17.50 -5.90 4.72
CA LEU A 74 -17.52 -5.97 3.26
C LEU A 74 -16.33 -6.78 2.72
N PRO A 75 -16.53 -7.65 1.70
CA PRO A 75 -15.46 -8.50 1.17
C PRO A 75 -14.41 -7.70 0.40
N ALA A 76 -14.83 -6.64 -0.29
CA ALA A 76 -13.96 -5.68 -0.96
C ALA A 76 -14.60 -4.29 -1.04
N ILE A 77 -13.77 -3.25 -1.00
CA ILE A 77 -14.16 -1.86 -1.25
C ILE A 77 -13.10 -1.24 -2.16
N LEU A 78 -13.50 -0.77 -3.34
CA LEU A 78 -12.64 -0.04 -4.26
C LEU A 78 -13.01 1.45 -4.19
N TYR A 79 -12.11 2.27 -3.67
CA TYR A 79 -12.34 3.71 -3.57
C TYR A 79 -12.10 4.40 -4.93
N ASP A 80 -12.61 5.63 -5.03
CA ASP A 80 -12.30 6.56 -6.12
C ASP A 80 -10.80 6.95 -6.15
N TRP A 81 -10.44 7.66 -7.22
CA TRP A 81 -9.09 8.18 -7.43
C TRP A 81 -8.81 9.41 -6.56
N PHE A 82 -7.60 9.44 -6.01
CA PHE A 82 -6.99 10.48 -5.21
C PHE A 82 -5.64 10.85 -5.82
N GLU A 83 -4.99 11.87 -5.26
CA GLU A 83 -3.65 12.26 -5.68
C GLU A 83 -2.61 11.63 -4.74
N CYS A 84 -1.60 11.04 -5.35
CA CYS A 84 -0.40 10.55 -4.68
C CYS A 84 0.85 11.16 -5.33
N ARG A 85 1.94 11.21 -4.57
CA ARG A 85 3.21 11.73 -5.05
C ARG A 85 4.38 10.93 -4.49
N ILE A 86 5.33 10.64 -5.37
CA ILE A 86 6.63 10.08 -5.01
C ILE A 86 7.69 11.12 -5.36
N THR A 87 8.48 11.51 -4.35
CA THR A 87 9.54 12.52 -4.49
C THR A 87 10.84 12.03 -3.87
N GLN A 88 11.96 12.68 -4.19
CA GLN A 88 13.17 12.52 -3.39
C GLN A 88 12.90 13.04 -1.98
N GLY A 89 13.23 12.25 -0.97
CA GLY A 89 13.24 12.64 0.45
C GLY A 89 14.68 12.67 0.99
N ASP A 90 14.82 12.66 2.31
CA ASP A 90 16.12 12.65 2.99
C ASP A 90 16.79 11.28 2.86
N GLY A 91 17.45 11.06 1.71
CA GLY A 91 18.23 9.86 1.38
C GLY A 91 17.44 8.56 1.13
N ALA A 92 16.11 8.66 1.08
CA ALA A 92 15.18 7.66 0.57
C ALA A 92 14.09 8.34 -0.27
N LEU A 93 13.34 7.57 -1.04
CA LEU A 93 12.16 8.07 -1.73
C LEU A 93 11.05 8.34 -0.70
N ARG A 94 10.29 9.42 -0.87
CA ARG A 94 9.15 9.75 0.00
C ARG A 94 7.84 9.57 -0.78
N PHE A 95 6.95 8.78 -0.21
CA PHE A 95 5.59 8.56 -0.71
C PHE A 95 4.59 9.39 0.08
N ARG A 96 3.64 10.03 -0.60
CA ARG A 96 2.54 10.79 0.00
C ARG A 96 1.24 10.56 -0.76
N LYS A 97 0.18 10.15 -0.07
CA LYS A 97 -1.20 10.35 -0.54
C LYS A 97 -1.68 11.72 -0.09
N THR A 98 -1.85 12.65 -1.02
CA THR A 98 -2.06 14.09 -0.72
C THR A 98 -3.51 14.48 -0.55
N THR A 99 -4.46 13.70 -1.08
CA THR A 99 -5.91 13.98 -0.96
C THR A 99 -6.70 12.83 -0.32
N GLY A 100 -7.97 13.09 0.03
CA GLY A 100 -8.85 12.16 0.76
C GLY A 100 -8.77 12.32 2.29
N SER A 101 -9.71 11.69 3.00
CA SER A 101 -9.85 11.77 4.47
C SER A 101 -8.79 10.96 5.21
N GLN A 102 -8.46 9.78 4.70
CA GLN A 102 -7.34 8.95 5.14
C GLN A 102 -6.18 9.13 4.17
N ARG A 103 -5.06 9.59 4.71
CA ARG A 103 -3.82 9.80 3.97
C ARG A 103 -2.70 9.01 4.61
N THR A 104 -1.76 8.57 3.79
CA THR A 104 -0.57 7.88 4.27
C THR A 104 0.66 8.56 3.72
N GLU A 105 1.68 8.62 4.55
CA GLU A 105 2.96 9.23 4.22
C GLU A 105 4.11 8.47 4.86
N GLY A 106 5.19 8.29 4.11
CA GLY A 106 6.35 7.55 4.57
C GLY A 106 7.48 7.50 3.53
N TYR A 107 8.43 6.60 3.79
CA TYR A 107 9.60 6.40 2.95
C TYR A 107 9.58 5.05 2.26
N LEU A 108 10.12 5.00 1.05
CA LEU A 108 10.32 3.80 0.25
C LEU A 108 11.82 3.48 0.20
N TYR A 109 12.15 2.23 0.51
CA TYR A 109 13.51 1.71 0.53
C TYR A 109 13.63 0.53 -0.44
N PRO A 110 14.69 0.44 -1.25
CA PRO A 110 14.84 -0.65 -2.21
C PRO A 110 14.99 -2.00 -1.49
N GLU A 111 14.24 -3.02 -1.95
CA GLU A 111 14.27 -4.39 -1.42
C GLU A 111 14.47 -5.38 -2.59
N GLY A 112 15.64 -6.03 -2.66
CA GLY A 112 15.88 -7.11 -3.62
C GLY A 112 15.77 -6.76 -5.12
N GLY A 113 15.63 -5.47 -5.48
CA GLY A 113 15.61 -4.97 -6.87
C GLY A 113 14.26 -5.07 -7.60
N GLN A 114 13.24 -5.73 -7.02
CA GLN A 114 11.90 -5.86 -7.62
C GLN A 114 10.78 -5.33 -6.73
N SER A 115 11.08 -4.99 -5.48
CA SER A 115 10.14 -4.36 -4.55
C SER A 115 10.79 -3.21 -3.81
N TRP A 116 9.93 -2.40 -3.19
CA TRP A 116 10.32 -1.31 -2.33
C TRP A 116 9.56 -1.44 -1.01
N LEU A 117 10.29 -1.49 0.10
CA LEU A 117 9.72 -1.48 1.43
C LEU A 117 9.20 -0.08 1.75
N TYR A 118 7.92 0.02 2.03
CA TYR A 118 7.29 1.22 2.57
C TYR A 118 7.25 1.17 4.09
N LEU A 119 7.72 2.22 4.74
CA LEU A 119 7.52 2.48 6.16
C LEU A 119 6.96 3.89 6.31
N GLY A 120 5.77 4.00 6.88
CA GLY A 120 5.08 5.27 7.02
C GLY A 120 3.95 5.18 8.01
N GLY A 121 3.07 6.18 8.00
CA GLY A 121 1.92 6.16 8.88
C GLY A 121 0.65 6.70 8.25
N LEU A 122 -0.46 6.33 8.90
CA LEU A 122 -1.79 6.83 8.64
C LEU A 122 -2.01 8.16 9.37
N ARG A 123 -2.54 9.14 8.64
CA ARG A 123 -3.08 10.37 9.19
C ARG A 123 -4.48 10.65 8.67
N TYR A 124 -5.28 11.33 9.49
CA TYR A 124 -6.58 11.85 9.11
C TYR A 124 -6.46 13.32 8.73
N ASP A 125 -7.09 13.67 7.61
CA ASP A 125 -7.24 15.03 7.11
C ASP A 125 -5.96 15.90 7.21
N ASP A 126 -5.97 16.95 8.03
CA ASP A 126 -4.91 17.96 8.20
C ASP A 126 -3.93 17.66 9.36
N GLU A 127 -4.03 16.49 10.01
CA GLU A 127 -3.07 16.04 11.04
C GLU A 127 -1.61 16.19 10.58
N ALA A 128 -0.66 16.40 11.49
CA ALA A 128 0.74 16.46 11.11
C ALA A 128 1.19 15.16 10.40
N PRO A 129 2.15 15.22 9.45
CA PRO A 129 2.71 14.02 8.85
C PRO A 129 3.13 13.01 9.94
N PRO A 130 2.71 11.74 9.83
CA PRO A 130 2.99 10.75 10.86
C PRO A 130 4.48 10.38 10.83
N GLU A 131 5.06 10.22 12.01
CA GLU A 131 6.38 9.61 12.17
C GLU A 131 6.17 8.11 12.43
N TYR A 132 6.82 7.27 11.61
CA TYR A 132 6.74 5.82 11.75
C TYR A 132 7.37 5.34 13.07
N GLY A 133 6.75 4.35 13.72
CA GLY A 133 7.21 3.74 14.96
C GLY A 133 6.75 4.49 16.22
N ARG A 134 5.77 5.39 16.09
CA ARG A 134 5.23 6.18 17.22
C ARG A 134 3.93 5.62 17.78
N GLY A 135 3.26 4.69 17.09
CA GLY A 135 2.03 4.09 17.58
C GLY A 135 1.46 3.06 16.61
N GLU A 136 1.20 1.86 17.13
CA GLU A 136 0.75 0.69 16.35
C GLU A 136 -0.51 0.96 15.52
N GLU A 137 -1.38 1.85 15.99
CA GLU A 137 -2.60 2.25 15.30
C GLU A 137 -2.35 3.02 13.99
N ARG A 138 -1.25 3.77 13.93
CA ARG A 138 -0.89 4.60 12.80
C ARG A 138 0.24 4.02 11.97
N ASP A 139 1.06 3.14 12.54
CA ASP A 139 2.19 2.52 11.85
C ASP A 139 1.72 1.64 10.68
N GLN A 140 2.32 1.89 9.51
CA GLN A 140 2.02 1.20 8.28
C GLN A 140 3.29 0.67 7.62
N ILE A 141 3.22 -0.58 7.19
CA ILE A 141 4.23 -1.27 6.40
C ILE A 141 3.61 -1.80 5.11
N ALA A 142 4.35 -1.73 4.00
CA ALA A 142 3.89 -2.24 2.73
C ALA A 142 5.05 -2.64 1.81
N ARG A 143 4.74 -3.38 0.74
CA ARG A 143 5.63 -3.54 -0.41
C ARG A 143 5.06 -2.86 -1.63
N LEU A 144 5.84 -1.97 -2.24
CA LEU A 144 5.53 -1.35 -3.52
C LEU A 144 6.23 -2.11 -4.65
N TYR A 145 5.47 -2.38 -5.70
CA TYR A 145 5.91 -3.04 -6.92
C TYR A 145 5.61 -2.13 -8.12
N ARG A 146 6.55 -2.04 -9.05
CA ARG A 146 6.26 -1.54 -10.40
C ARG A 146 5.65 -2.69 -11.19
N ILE A 147 4.48 -2.46 -11.78
CA ILE A 147 3.72 -3.49 -12.52
C ILE A 147 3.45 -3.10 -13.98
N GLY A 148 3.93 -1.93 -14.41
CA GLY A 148 3.85 -1.46 -15.78
C GLY A 148 4.66 -0.17 -15.97
N GLU A 149 4.51 0.43 -17.15
CA GLU A 149 4.94 1.82 -17.36
C GLU A 149 3.99 2.74 -16.59
N ASN A 150 4.53 3.53 -15.66
CA ASN A 150 3.78 4.45 -14.81
C ASN A 150 2.64 3.81 -13.98
N HIS A 151 2.65 2.49 -13.80
CA HIS A 151 1.65 1.74 -13.04
C HIS A 151 2.31 0.98 -11.89
N LEU A 152 1.90 1.29 -10.68
CA LEU A 152 2.45 0.72 -9.45
C LEU A 152 1.35 0.11 -8.59
N ARG A 153 1.74 -0.84 -7.76
CA ARG A 153 0.88 -1.51 -6.78
C ARG A 153 1.61 -1.57 -5.46
N MET A 154 0.99 -1.06 -4.41
CA MET A 154 1.52 -1.12 -3.05
C MET A 154 0.62 -1.97 -2.16
N GLU A 155 1.17 -2.99 -1.53
CA GLU A 155 0.46 -4.03 -0.80
C GLU A 155 0.74 -3.93 0.71
N PHE A 156 -0.32 -3.72 1.48
CA PHE A 156 -0.31 -3.51 2.92
C PHE A 156 -0.95 -4.71 3.62
N PRO A 157 -0.16 -5.55 4.31
CA PRO A 157 -0.69 -6.68 5.06
C PRO A 157 -1.25 -6.23 6.41
N ASP A 158 -2.44 -6.72 6.74
CA ASP A 158 -3.08 -6.59 8.05
C ASP A 158 -3.03 -5.18 8.65
N PRO A 159 -3.46 -4.13 7.91
CA PRO A 159 -3.52 -2.78 8.46
C PRO A 159 -4.39 -2.76 9.73
N TYR A 160 -4.08 -1.85 10.64
CA TYR A 160 -4.74 -1.81 11.96
C TYR A 160 -6.25 -1.64 11.82
N TYR A 161 -6.69 -0.77 10.91
CA TYR A 161 -8.10 -0.46 10.69
C TYR A 161 -8.67 -1.10 9.42
N GLU A 162 -9.96 -1.41 9.48
CA GLU A 162 -10.91 -1.68 8.40
C GLU A 162 -10.75 -2.98 7.61
N SER A 163 -9.55 -3.49 7.39
CA SER A 163 -9.31 -4.56 6.42
C SER A 163 -8.18 -5.50 6.82
N GLU A 164 -8.21 -6.71 6.26
CA GLU A 164 -7.14 -7.70 6.33
C GLU A 164 -6.02 -7.39 5.34
N PHE A 165 -6.36 -6.77 4.21
CA PHE A 165 -5.37 -6.42 3.19
C PHE A 165 -5.76 -5.12 2.48
N ASN A 166 -4.82 -4.19 2.36
CA ASN A 166 -5.00 -2.98 1.57
C ASN A 166 -4.07 -2.97 0.37
N ILE A 167 -4.57 -2.43 -0.73
CA ILE A 167 -3.79 -2.14 -1.91
C ILE A 167 -3.90 -0.64 -2.18
N ILE A 168 -2.79 0.01 -2.50
CA ILE A 168 -2.79 1.31 -3.18
C ILE A 168 -2.34 1.07 -4.61
N GLU A 169 -3.25 1.24 -5.55
CA GLU A 169 -2.95 1.28 -6.97
C GLU A 169 -2.56 2.71 -7.35
N LEU A 170 -1.50 2.86 -8.16
CA LEU A 170 -1.03 4.16 -8.63
C LEU A 170 -0.84 4.14 -10.14
N ARG A 171 -1.37 5.14 -10.85
CA ARG A 171 -1.19 5.31 -12.29
C ARG A 171 -0.97 6.77 -12.65
N GLN A 172 -0.27 7.04 -13.74
CA GLN A 172 -0.10 8.38 -14.33
C GLN A 172 -0.87 8.51 -15.64
#